data_AF-A0A7X5WWL9-F1
#
_entry.id   AF-A0A7X5WWL9-F1
#
_cell.length_a   1.000
_cell.length_b   1.000
_cell.length_c   1.000
_cell.angle_alpha   90.00
_cell.angle_beta   90.00
_cell.angle_gamma   90.00
#
_symmetry.space_group_name_H-M   'P 1'
#
loop_
_entity.id
_entity.type
_entity.pdbx_description
1 polymer ?
#
loop_
_entity_poly.entity_id
_entity_poly.type
_entity_poly.pdbx_seq_one_letter_code
_entity_poly.pdbx_strand_id
1 'polypeptide(L)' 'QLSHDGGKRWTEVSRNVRGVPDGTYVSRVIASAAAPGRAYATFDAHRDGDFRPYVFRTEDFGKTWTPAMAGLP' A
#
# COMPACT_ATOMS: atom_id res chain seq x y z
N GLN A 1 -1.56 5.52 6.74
CA GLN A 1 -0.99 6.18 7.93
C GLN A 1 0.30 5.47 8.36
N LEU A 2 1.36 6.22 8.63
CA LEU A 2 2.68 5.78 9.10
C LEU A 2 2.99 6.42 10.46
N SER A 3 3.60 5.68 11.38
CA SER A 3 4.13 6.23 12.63
C SER A 3 5.56 5.74 12.87
N HIS A 4 6.40 6.61 13.44
CA HIS A 4 7.77 6.29 13.87
C HIS A 4 7.94 6.30 15.40
N ASP A 5 6.89 6.64 16.15
CA ASP A 5 6.97 6.91 17.60
C ASP A 5 6.01 6.04 18.43
N GLY A 6 5.67 4.86 17.91
CA GLY A 6 4.76 3.93 18.57
C GLY A 6 3.30 4.36 18.51
N GLY A 7 2.93 5.13 17.49
CA GLY A 7 1.55 5.55 17.24
C GLY A 7 1.13 6.85 17.94
N LYS A 8 2.08 7.63 18.48
CA LYS A 8 1.77 8.94 19.08
C LYS A 8 1.49 9.99 18.01
N ARG A 9 2.20 9.92 16.89
CA ARG A 9 1.99 10.75 15.70
C ARG A 9 1.86 9.86 14.47
N TRP A 10 0.96 10.26 13.59
CA TRP A 10 0.71 9.58 12.33
C TRP A 10 0.85 10.56 11.17
N THR A 11 1.57 10.14 10.15
CA THR A 11 1.68 10.84 8.87
C THR A 11 0.85 10.08 7.84
N GLU A 12 0.02 10.79 7.09
CA GLU A 12 -0.70 10.13 6.01
C GLU A 12 0.19 9.95 4.78
N VAL A 13 0.26 8.71 4.30
CA VAL A 13 1.07 8.26 3.16
C VAL A 13 0.25 7.52 2.10
N SER A 14 -1.04 7.23 2.35
CA SER A 14 -1.89 6.51 1.39
C SER A 14 -2.08 7.27 0.07
N ARG A 15 -2.11 8.60 0.11
CA ARG A 15 -2.24 9.48 -1.07
C ARG A 15 -1.09 9.37 -2.07
N ASN A 16 0.02 8.74 -1.67
CA ASN A 16 1.16 8.49 -2.53
C ASN A 16 1.00 7.23 -3.38
N VAL A 17 0.00 6.37 -3.07
CA VAL A 17 -0.38 5.25 -3.93
C VAL A 17 -1.18 5.80 -5.10
N ARG A 18 -0.76 5.49 -6.33
CA ARG A 18 -1.40 5.96 -7.56
C ARG A 18 -1.92 4.77 -8.36
N GLY A 19 -2.93 5.02 -9.20
CA GLY A 19 -3.51 4.00 -10.08
C GLY A 19 -4.53 3.07 -9.41
N VAL A 20 -4.94 3.39 -8.18
CA VAL A 20 -6.06 2.73 -7.48
C VAL A 20 -7.22 3.73 -7.44
N PRO A 21 -8.47 3.33 -7.71
CA PRO A 21 -9.63 4.19 -7.54
C PRO A 21 -9.73 4.74 -6.10
N ASP A 22 -10.19 5.98 -5.96
CA ASP A 22 -10.42 6.57 -4.65
C ASP A 22 -11.50 5.79 -3.89
N GLY A 23 -11.24 5.51 -2.61
CA GLY A 23 -12.15 4.76 -1.76
C GLY A 23 -12.04 3.24 -1.86
N THR A 24 -11.16 2.70 -2.72
CA THR A 24 -10.90 1.25 -2.75
C THR A 24 -10.40 0.74 -1.39
N TYR A 25 -10.93 -0.40 -0.96
CA TYR A 25 -10.63 -0.98 0.34
C TYR A 25 -9.17 -1.42 0.45
N VAL A 26 -8.46 -0.95 1.49
CA VAL A 26 -7.12 -1.45 1.82
C VAL A 26 -7.27 -2.81 2.52
N SER A 27 -6.99 -3.89 1.80
CA SER A 27 -7.20 -5.25 2.30
C SER A 27 -6.07 -5.75 3.20
N ARG A 28 -4.83 -5.26 3.00
CA ARG A 28 -3.68 -5.63 3.83
C ARG A 28 -2.56 -4.60 3.74
N VAL A 29 -1.83 -4.44 4.84
CA VAL A 29 -0.55 -3.73 4.91
C VAL A 29 0.43 -4.58 5.73
N ILE A 30 1.63 -4.83 5.20
CA ILE A 30 2.68 -5.59 5.89
C ILE A 30 4.00 -4.82 5.78
N ALA A 31 4.62 -4.54 6.93
CA ALA A 31 6.01 -4.09 6.98
C ALA A 31 6.97 -5.28 6.83
N SER A 32 8.03 -5.12 6.04
CA SER A 32 9.00 -6.17 5.80
C SER A 32 10.00 -6.27 6.97
N ALA A 33 10.26 -7.48 7.45
CA ALA A 33 11.35 -7.74 8.38
C ALA A 33 12.74 -7.73 7.70
N ALA A 34 12.79 -7.79 6.36
CA ALA A 34 14.04 -7.94 5.62
C ALA A 34 14.78 -6.61 5.39
N ALA A 35 14.06 -5.48 5.38
CA ALA A 35 14.66 -4.16 5.18
C ALA A 35 13.81 -3.05 5.82
N PRO A 36 14.41 -2.11 6.57
CA PRO A 36 13.73 -0.90 7.01
C PRO A 36 13.17 -0.12 5.81
N GLY A 37 12.01 0.51 5.97
CA GLY A 37 11.38 1.29 4.90
C GLY A 37 10.57 0.45 3.91
N ARG A 38 10.82 -0.86 3.84
CA ARG A 38 10.06 -1.74 2.96
C ARG A 38 8.72 -2.13 3.57
N ALA A 39 7.65 -1.93 2.80
CA ALA A 39 6.33 -2.44 3.12
C ALA A 39 5.54 -2.76 1.85
N TYR A 40 4.51 -3.58 2.00
CA TYR A 40 3.58 -3.95 0.95
C TYR A 40 2.16 -3.58 1.36
N ALA A 41 1.37 -3.12 0.39
CA ALA A 41 -0.05 -2.83 0.57
C ALA A 41 -0.86 -3.44 -0.58
N THR A 42 -2.03 -3.97 -0.26
CA THR A 42 -2.98 -4.49 -1.24
C THR A 42 -4.32 -3.77 -1.14
N PHE A 43 -4.97 -3.60 -2.28
CA PHE A 43 -6.27 -2.95 -2.41
C PHE A 43 -7.25 -3.91 -3.08
N ASP A 44 -8.50 -3.85 -2.67
CA ASP A 44 -9.55 -4.74 -3.14
C ASP A 44 -10.77 -3.96 -3.60
N ALA A 45 -11.06 -4.05 -4.89
CA ALA A 45 -12.16 -3.39 -5.57
C ALA A 45 -13.20 -4.39 -6.13
N HIS A 46 -13.15 -5.68 -5.74
CA HIS A 46 -14.01 -6.70 -6.36
C HIS A 46 -15.51 -6.43 -6.14
N ARG A 47 -15.86 -5.76 -5.03
CA ARG A 47 -17.24 -5.38 -4.72
C ARG A 47 -17.79 -4.31 -5.65
N ASP A 48 -16.90 -3.57 -6.30
CA ASP A 48 -17.21 -2.53 -7.27
C ASP A 48 -17.09 -3.04 -8.73
N GLY A 49 -16.88 -4.35 -8.91
CA GLY A 49 -16.75 -4.99 -10.22
C GLY A 49 -15.36 -4.88 -10.87
N ASP A 50 -14.36 -4.37 -10.14
CA ASP A 50 -12.98 -4.29 -10.60
C ASP A 50 -12.12 -5.40 -9.98
N PHE A 51 -11.72 -6.35 -10.82
CA PHE A 51 -10.99 -7.55 -10.42
C PHE A 51 -9.47 -7.45 -10.66
N ARG A 52 -8.96 -6.27 -11.05
CA ARG A 52 -7.53 -6.09 -11.26
C ARG A 52 -6.75 -6.30 -9.96
N PRO A 53 -5.58 -6.96 -9.99
CA PRO A 53 -4.73 -7.05 -8.81
C PRO A 53 -4.14 -5.68 -8.49
N TYR A 54 -4.32 -5.22 -7.25
CA TYR A 54 -3.70 -3.99 -6.75
C TYR A 54 -2.72 -4.33 -5.64
N VAL A 55 -1.45 -4.52 -6.03
CA VAL A 55 -0.35 -4.81 -5.10
C VAL A 55 0.73 -3.76 -5.29
N PHE A 56 1.15 -3.14 -4.20
CA PHE A 56 2.17 -2.09 -4.22
C PHE A 56 3.25 -2.37 -3.18
N ARG A 57 4.47 -1.93 -3.49
CA ARG A 57 5.64 -1.97 -2.60
C ARG A 57 6.20 -0.56 -2.43
N THR A 58 6.57 -0.23 -1.20
CA THR A 58 7.42 0.92 -0.89
C THR A 58 8.78 0.43 -0.38
N GLU A 59 9.82 1.22 -0.57
CA GLU A 59 11.16 1.03 0.01
C GLU A 59 11.56 2.22 0.92
N ASP A 60 10.67 3.20 1.10
CA ASP A 60 10.96 4.50 1.70
C ASP A 60 9.89 4.96 2.71
N PHE A 61 9.30 4.00 3.41
CA PHE A 61 8.23 4.22 4.41
C PHE A 61 6.95 4.83 3.82
N GLY A 62 6.66 4.58 2.54
CA GLY A 62 5.43 5.02 1.88
C GLY A 62 5.50 6.42 1.26
N LYS A 63 6.70 7.01 1.13
CA LYS A 63 6.86 8.24 0.35
C LYS A 63 6.62 7.96 -1.13
N THR A 64 7.08 6.81 -1.61
CA THR A 64 6.81 6.30 -2.95
C THR A 64 6.27 4.87 -2.90
N TRP A 65 5.38 4.56 -3.84
CA TRP A 65 4.80 3.23 -4.03
C TRP A 65 4.96 2.81 -5.48
N THR A 66 5.55 1.63 -5.67
CA THR A 66 5.75 1.02 -6.99
C THR A 66 4.79 -0.16 -7.12
N PRO A 67 4.10 -0.33 -8.28
CA PRO A 67 3.32 -1.52 -8.55
C PRO A 67 4.17 -2.80 -8.41
N ALA A 68 3.61 -3.80 -7.75
CA ALA A 68 4.22 -5.11 -7.53
C ALA A 68 3.28 -6.24 -8.00
N MET A 69 2.53 -5.97 -9.08
CA MET A 69 1.53 -6.86 -9.66
C MET A 69 1.92 -7.44 -11.02
N ALA A 70 3.14 -7.18 -11.48
CA ALA A 70 3.63 -7.72 -12.75
C ALA A 70 3.63 -9.26 -12.73
N GLY A 71 2.96 -9.87 -13.71
CA GLY A 71 2.83 -11.33 -13.81
C GLY A 71 1.73 -11.94 -12.94
N LEU A 72 0.92 -11.12 -12.27
CA LEU A 72 -0.34 -11.57 -11.66
C LEU A 72 -1.47 -11.57 -12.71
N PRO A 73 -2.39 -12.55 -12.64
CA PRO A 73 -3.55 -12.61 -13.53
C PRO A 73 -4.52 -11.45 -13.32
#